data_AF-A0A1B6KT66-F1
#
_entry.id   AF-A0A1B6KT66-F1
#
_cell.length_a   1.000
_cell.length_b   1.000
_cell.length_c   1.000
_cell.angle_alpha   90.00
_cell.angle_beta   90.00
_cell.angle_gamma   90.00
#
_symmetry.space_group_name_H-M   'P 1'
#
loop_
_entity.id
_entity.type
_entity.pdbx_description
1 polymer ?
#
loop_
_entity_poly.entity_id
_entity_poly.type
_entity_poly.pdbx_seq_one_letter_code
_entity_poly.pdbx_strand_id
1 'polypeptide(L)'
;MFGTIVLFCVLIFITILWKYKRPENFPPGPTPLPIIGNITQLPKGLLYPVVEKWSKTYGSIIGVSVFNNLIVMVTGVDNVLAALRKEEFQSRPVSFSIKASRYGKSLGIFLSNGEQWSSSRKFTVKQMRAFGKFEKENLIIDEISRLMDTIKDGEMQGNGLFGLAAVNVIWMMIASRRIDFNDEKSRAFLNNLNKRFRLGNTSGGDIVDIFPIFRFFSSRFKFFTKVANETHEFIRETIKE
;
A
#
# COMPACT_ATOMS: atom_id res chain seq x y z
N MET A 1 43.09 13.03 -25.12
CA MET A 1 41.62 12.91 -25.21
C MET A 1 41.10 11.57 -24.69
N PHE A 2 41.69 10.43 -25.06
CA PHE A 2 41.25 9.12 -24.54
C PHE A 2 41.50 8.95 -23.02
N GLY A 3 42.71 9.27 -22.53
CA GLY A 3 43.04 9.17 -21.10
C GLY A 3 42.19 10.08 -20.20
N THR A 4 41.82 11.27 -20.67
CA THR A 4 40.92 12.19 -19.95
C THR A 4 39.49 11.66 -19.87
N ILE A 5 39.00 11.01 -20.93
CA ILE A 5 37.68 10.35 -20.94
C ILE A 5 37.68 9.16 -19.96
N VAL A 6 38.72 8.32 -19.99
CA VAL A 6 38.85 7.17 -19.08
C VAL A 6 38.90 7.63 -17.63
N LEU A 7 39.72 8.64 -17.30
CA LEU A 7 39.81 9.19 -15.96
C LEU A 7 38.46 9.75 -15.49
N PHE A 8 37.75 10.47 -16.36
CA PHE A 8 36.43 11.01 -16.05
C PHE A 8 35.40 9.89 -15.80
N CYS A 9 35.37 8.84 -16.62
CA CYS A 9 34.52 7.67 -16.41
C CYS A 9 34.83 6.94 -15.10
N VAL A 10 36.11 6.78 -14.76
CA VAL A 10 36.53 6.16 -13.49
C VAL A 10 36.10 7.00 -12.30
N LEU A 11 36.26 8.33 -12.37
CA LEU A 11 35.83 9.24 -11.30
C LEU A 11 34.31 9.23 -11.12
N ILE A 12 33.54 9.21 -12.22
CA ILE A 12 32.09 9.00 -12.19
C ILE A 12 31.75 7.65 -11.55
N PHE A 13 32.45 6.58 -11.91
CA PHE A 13 32.19 5.26 -11.36
C PHE A 13 32.45 5.20 -9.85
N ILE A 14 33.56 5.76 -9.38
CA ILE A 14 33.89 5.83 -7.94
C ILE A 14 32.86 6.66 -7.17
N THR A 15 32.50 7.84 -7.69
CA THR A 15 31.47 8.69 -7.06
C THR A 15 30.11 8.00 -6.98
N ILE A 16 29.75 7.23 -8.00
CA ILE A 16 28.55 6.37 -7.97
C ILE A 16 28.69 5.32 -6.86
N LEU A 17 29.79 4.56 -6.80
CA LEU A 17 29.97 3.54 -5.77
C LEU A 17 29.89 4.11 -4.35
N TRP A 18 30.45 5.29 -4.12
CA TRP A 18 30.34 5.97 -2.83
C TRP A 18 28.92 6.43 -2.51
N LYS A 19 28.20 6.97 -3.50
CA LYS A 19 26.82 7.43 -3.32
C LYS A 19 25.87 6.29 -2.95
N TYR A 20 26.06 5.10 -3.53
CA TYR A 20 25.20 3.93 -3.30
C TYR A 20 25.73 3.00 -2.19
N LYS A 21 26.80 3.39 -1.48
CA LYS A 21 27.32 2.63 -0.34
C LYS A 21 26.32 2.70 0.81
N ARG A 22 26.07 1.55 1.45
CA ARG A 22 25.25 1.48 2.67
C ARG A 22 25.94 2.27 3.80
N PRO A 23 25.18 2.99 4.63
CA PRO A 23 25.73 3.75 5.73
C PRO A 23 26.39 2.84 6.76
N GLU A 24 27.25 3.41 7.59
CA GLU A 24 27.82 2.69 8.72
C GLU A 24 26.70 2.21 9.66
N ASN A 25 26.86 1.01 10.24
CA ASN A 25 25.86 0.34 11.07
C ASN A 25 24.54 -0.03 10.35
N PHE A 26 24.50 -0.01 9.01
CA PHE A 26 23.36 -0.55 8.29
C PHE A 26 23.28 -2.08 8.45
N PRO A 27 22.07 -2.65 8.61
CA PRO A 27 21.94 -4.09 8.85
C PRO A 27 22.57 -4.97 7.76
N PRO A 28 23.04 -6.18 8.11
CA PRO A 28 23.61 -7.13 7.16
C PRO A 28 22.55 -7.61 6.16
N GLY A 29 22.97 -8.04 4.98
CA GLY A 29 22.05 -8.56 3.96
C GLY A 29 22.76 -8.89 2.66
N PRO A 30 22.01 -9.27 1.62
CA PRO A 30 22.59 -9.61 0.32
C PRO A 30 23.41 -8.44 -0.25
N THR A 31 24.56 -8.74 -0.82
CA THR A 31 25.44 -7.74 -1.43
C THR A 31 24.70 -7.02 -2.57
N PRO A 32 24.56 -5.69 -2.51
CA PRO A 32 23.88 -4.93 -3.55
C PRO A 32 24.74 -4.79 -4.81
N LEU A 33 24.11 -4.79 -5.97
CA LEU A 33 24.77 -4.40 -7.22
C LEU A 33 24.91 -2.87 -7.28
N PRO A 34 25.95 -2.34 -7.95
CA PRO A 34 26.10 -0.91 -8.16
C PRO A 34 24.85 -0.29 -8.79
N ILE A 35 24.46 0.90 -8.33
CA ILE A 35 23.32 1.71 -8.82
C ILE A 35 21.94 1.11 -8.55
N ILE A 36 21.69 -0.15 -8.90
CA ILE A 36 20.35 -0.77 -8.81
C ILE A 36 20.08 -1.41 -7.45
N GLY A 37 21.12 -1.74 -6.67
CA GLY A 37 20.98 -2.40 -5.38
C GLY A 37 20.62 -3.89 -5.53
N ASN A 38 19.67 -4.35 -4.73
CA ASN A 38 19.25 -5.74 -4.60
C ASN A 38 18.01 -6.07 -5.45
N ILE A 39 17.63 -5.23 -6.43
CA ILE A 39 16.41 -5.42 -7.25
C ILE A 39 16.36 -6.80 -7.92
N THR A 40 17.49 -7.25 -8.46
CA THR A 40 17.59 -8.55 -9.14
C THR A 40 17.48 -9.73 -8.19
N GLN A 41 17.69 -9.50 -6.89
CA GLN A 41 17.59 -10.49 -5.83
C GLN A 41 16.21 -10.48 -5.15
N LEU A 42 15.36 -9.49 -5.46
CA LEU A 42 13.98 -9.42 -4.98
C LEU A 42 13.05 -10.21 -5.90
N PRO A 43 12.09 -10.97 -5.35
CA PRO A 43 11.14 -11.72 -6.15
C PRO A 43 10.12 -10.76 -6.80
N LYS A 44 9.66 -11.10 -8.00
CA LYS A 44 8.51 -10.42 -8.65
C LYS A 44 7.16 -10.73 -8.00
N GLY A 45 7.12 -11.70 -7.07
CA GLY A 45 5.91 -12.17 -6.40
C GLY A 45 5.95 -11.97 -4.88
N LEU A 46 5.74 -13.06 -4.15
CA LEU A 46 5.71 -13.05 -2.69
C LEU A 46 7.11 -12.79 -2.13
N LEU A 47 7.23 -11.76 -1.28
CA LEU A 47 8.49 -11.35 -0.67
C LEU A 47 8.89 -12.26 0.51
N TYR A 48 7.91 -12.76 1.27
CA TYR A 48 8.17 -13.48 2.52
C TYR A 48 9.07 -14.72 2.41
N PRO A 49 9.02 -15.56 1.34
CA PRO A 49 9.88 -16.74 1.26
C PRO A 49 11.36 -16.36 1.09
N VAL A 50 11.63 -15.28 0.35
CA VAL A 50 13.01 -14.76 0.17
C VAL A 50 13.51 -14.15 1.47
N VAL A 51 12.66 -13.42 2.18
CA VAL A 51 12.99 -12.85 3.49
C VAL A 51 13.25 -13.94 4.53
N GLU A 52 12.49 -15.02 4.52
CA GLU A 52 12.73 -16.18 5.39
C GLU A 52 14.07 -16.87 5.09
N LYS A 53 14.42 -17.02 3.81
CA LYS A 53 15.75 -17.55 3.44
C LYS A 53 16.85 -16.61 3.91
N TRP A 54 16.70 -15.31 3.69
CA TRP A 54 17.67 -14.32 4.13
C TRP A 54 17.78 -14.22 5.65
N SER A 55 16.70 -14.44 6.40
CA SER A 55 16.77 -14.39 7.87
C SER A 55 17.63 -15.51 8.45
N LYS A 56 17.61 -16.69 7.82
CA LYS A 56 18.50 -17.81 8.17
C LYS A 56 19.97 -17.54 7.85
N THR A 57 20.27 -16.67 6.88
CA THR A 57 21.64 -16.36 6.44
C THR A 57 22.23 -15.12 7.12
N TYR A 58 21.45 -14.04 7.22
CA TYR A 58 21.91 -12.72 7.67
C TYR A 58 21.39 -12.35 9.06
N GLY A 59 20.54 -13.18 9.66
CA GLY A 59 19.91 -12.93 10.95
C GLY A 59 18.57 -12.21 10.82
N SER A 60 18.00 -11.84 11.97
CA SER A 60 16.60 -11.42 12.06
C SER A 60 16.31 -10.00 11.54
N ILE A 61 17.35 -9.18 11.35
CA ILE A 61 17.27 -7.80 10.86
C ILE A 61 18.13 -7.71 9.59
N ILE A 62 17.49 -7.52 8.45
CA ILE A 62 18.12 -7.66 7.13
C ILE A 62 18.08 -6.31 6.41
N GLY A 63 19.24 -5.86 5.93
CA GLY A 63 19.41 -4.65 5.15
C GLY A 63 19.41 -4.93 3.65
N VAL A 64 18.58 -4.20 2.92
CA VAL A 64 18.40 -4.28 1.46
C VAL A 64 18.42 -2.86 0.89
N SER A 65 18.91 -2.68 -0.33
CA SER A 65 18.84 -1.42 -1.05
C SER A 65 18.17 -1.60 -2.41
N VAL A 66 17.40 -0.61 -2.84
CA VAL A 66 16.75 -0.55 -4.15
C VAL A 66 16.98 0.85 -4.69
N PHE A 67 17.86 0.97 -5.68
CA PHE A 67 18.43 2.26 -6.08
C PHE A 67 18.97 3.05 -4.86
N ASN A 68 18.48 4.26 -4.63
CA ASN A 68 18.84 5.11 -3.48
C ASN A 68 18.01 4.82 -2.21
N ASN A 69 17.08 3.86 -2.25
CA ASN A 69 16.22 3.56 -1.11
C ASN A 69 16.83 2.43 -0.28
N LEU A 70 16.99 2.67 1.02
CA LEU A 70 17.41 1.68 1.99
C LEU A 70 16.18 1.08 2.67
N ILE A 71 16.14 -0.25 2.74
CA ILE A 71 15.03 -1.03 3.27
C ILE A 71 15.58 -1.93 4.38
N VAL A 72 14.96 -1.87 5.54
CA VAL A 72 15.24 -2.79 6.65
C VAL A 72 14.07 -3.74 6.80
N MET A 73 14.35 -5.03 6.68
CA MET A 73 13.37 -6.11 6.86
C MET A 73 13.56 -6.71 8.24
N VAL A 74 12.48 -6.75 9.02
CA VAL A 74 12.50 -7.24 10.41
C VAL A 74 11.72 -8.55 10.47
N THR A 75 12.33 -9.57 11.07
CA THR A 75 11.76 -10.92 11.22
C THR A 75 11.82 -11.40 12.66
N GLY A 76 10.96 -12.36 13.00
CA GLY A 76 10.79 -12.85 14.37
C GLY A 76 9.82 -11.98 15.18
N VAL A 77 8.98 -12.64 15.98
CA VAL A 77 7.87 -11.99 16.71
C VAL A 77 8.38 -10.88 17.62
N ASP A 78 9.42 -11.13 18.40
CA ASP A 78 9.95 -10.16 19.37
C ASP A 78 10.51 -8.90 18.69
N ASN A 79 11.29 -9.06 17.61
CA ASN A 79 11.84 -7.93 16.86
C ASN A 79 10.75 -7.12 16.17
N VAL A 80 9.75 -7.79 15.58
CA VAL A 80 8.61 -7.13 14.93
C VAL A 80 7.79 -6.36 15.96
N LEU A 81 7.49 -6.95 17.12
CA LEU A 81 6.77 -6.24 18.19
C LEU A 81 7.59 -5.08 18.76
N ALA A 82 8.89 -5.25 18.94
CA ALA A 82 9.78 -4.17 19.39
C ALA A 82 9.80 -3.02 18.38
N ALA A 83 9.84 -3.31 17.07
CA ALA A 83 9.76 -2.29 16.03
C ALA A 83 8.40 -1.60 16.00
N LEU A 84 7.29 -2.36 16.04
CA LEU A 84 5.94 -1.80 15.99
C LEU A 84 5.56 -0.95 17.22
N ARG A 85 6.30 -1.04 18.31
CA ARG A 85 6.09 -0.24 19.53
C ARG A 85 6.90 1.05 19.57
N LYS A 86 7.92 1.20 18.72
CA LYS A 86 8.78 2.37 18.65
C LYS A 86 8.14 3.46 17.80
N GLU A 87 8.18 4.72 18.26
CA GLU A 87 7.58 5.86 17.57
C GLU A 87 8.31 6.18 16.25
N GLU A 88 9.62 5.94 16.22
CA GLU A 88 10.50 6.17 15.08
C GLU A 88 10.10 5.34 13.85
N PHE A 89 9.41 4.21 14.06
CA PHE A 89 8.93 3.32 13.00
C PHE A 89 7.45 3.49 12.67
N GLN A 90 6.77 4.49 13.25
CA GLN A 90 5.35 4.74 13.00
C GLN A 90 5.07 5.55 11.73
N SER A 91 6.09 6.05 11.03
CA SER A 91 5.87 6.81 9.79
C SER A 91 5.42 5.92 8.63
N ARG A 92 4.80 6.53 7.63
CA ARG A 92 4.38 5.90 6.36
C ARG A 92 5.32 6.34 5.24
N PRO A 93 5.78 5.41 4.38
CA PRO A 93 6.55 5.76 3.19
C PRO A 93 5.80 6.75 2.32
N VAL A 94 6.49 7.82 1.92
CA VAL A 94 5.93 8.86 1.05
C VAL A 94 6.33 8.54 -0.39
N SER A 95 5.40 7.98 -1.17
CA SER A 95 5.65 7.61 -2.57
C SER A 95 4.98 8.56 -3.56
N PHE A 96 5.54 8.66 -4.77
CA PHE A 96 4.99 9.48 -5.85
C PHE A 96 3.60 8.98 -6.27
N SER A 97 3.44 7.67 -6.41
CA SER A 97 2.18 7.03 -6.79
C SER A 97 1.07 7.28 -5.76
N ILE A 98 1.41 7.23 -4.46
CA ILE A 98 0.49 7.53 -3.37
C ILE A 98 -0.03 8.96 -3.47
N LYS A 99 0.86 9.94 -3.68
CA LYS A 99 0.49 11.36 -3.83
C LYS A 99 -0.32 11.61 -5.09
N ALA A 100 0.11 11.06 -6.22
CA ALA A 100 -0.56 11.26 -7.50
C ALA A 100 -2.00 10.75 -7.48
N SER A 101 -2.27 9.65 -6.77
CA SER A 101 -3.63 9.15 -6.56
C SER A 101 -4.48 9.97 -5.58
N ARG A 102 -3.92 11.00 -4.91
CA ARG A 102 -4.54 11.73 -3.78
C ARG A 102 -4.26 13.23 -3.82
N TYR A 103 -4.56 13.86 -4.95
CA TYR A 103 -4.45 15.32 -5.11
C TYR A 103 -3.03 15.88 -4.85
N GLY A 104 -2.00 15.08 -5.11
CA GLY A 104 -0.60 15.45 -4.87
C GLY A 104 -0.17 15.38 -3.41
N LYS A 105 -1.01 14.90 -2.48
CA LYS A 105 -0.75 14.88 -1.04
C LYS A 105 -0.87 13.47 -0.44
N SER A 106 -0.25 13.28 0.72
CA SER A 106 -0.40 12.07 1.52
C SER A 106 -1.56 12.25 2.50
N LEU A 107 -2.76 11.85 2.09
CA LEU A 107 -4.02 12.09 2.84
C LEU A 107 -4.58 10.81 3.49
N GLY A 108 -5.50 11.00 4.43
CA GLY A 108 -6.26 9.92 5.09
C GLY A 108 -5.48 9.21 6.20
N ILE A 109 -6.04 8.17 6.80
CA ILE A 109 -5.46 7.53 8.01
C ILE A 109 -4.33 6.56 7.66
N PHE A 110 -4.39 5.91 6.50
CA PHE A 110 -3.43 4.85 6.16
C PHE A 110 -2.08 5.35 5.68
N LEU A 111 -2.02 6.58 5.13
CA LEU A 111 -0.86 7.04 4.34
C LEU A 111 -0.40 8.46 4.65
N SER A 112 -1.09 9.17 5.55
CA SER A 112 -0.60 10.45 6.08
C SER A 112 0.34 10.22 7.28
N ASN A 113 1.06 11.27 7.66
CA ASN A 113 1.99 11.30 8.79
C ASN A 113 1.71 12.54 9.66
N GLY A 114 2.27 12.56 10.88
CA GLY A 114 2.25 13.74 11.76
C GLY A 114 0.86 14.13 12.25
N GLU A 115 0.62 15.44 12.39
CA GLU A 115 -0.61 15.99 12.94
C GLU A 115 -1.86 15.57 12.14
N GLN A 116 -1.76 15.59 10.80
CA GLN A 116 -2.87 15.17 9.94
C GLN A 116 -3.31 13.73 10.24
N TRP A 117 -2.34 12.81 10.40
CA TRP A 117 -2.62 11.43 10.74
C TRP A 117 -3.26 11.32 12.13
N SER A 118 -2.66 12.00 13.12
CA SER A 118 -3.13 11.97 14.51
C SER A 118 -4.58 12.47 14.62
N SER A 119 -4.88 13.63 14.05
CA SER A 119 -6.21 14.24 14.07
C SER A 119 -7.24 13.40 13.31
N SER A 120 -6.90 12.93 12.11
CA SER A 120 -7.81 12.07 11.31
C SER A 120 -8.11 10.75 12.04
N ARG A 121 -7.08 10.10 12.59
CA ARG A 121 -7.23 8.84 13.33
C ARG A 121 -8.08 9.03 14.59
N LYS A 122 -7.80 10.07 15.38
CA LYS A 122 -8.55 10.37 16.60
C LYS A 122 -10.02 10.63 16.30
N PHE A 123 -10.31 11.43 15.27
CA PHE A 123 -11.67 11.68 14.82
C PHE A 123 -12.37 10.39 14.40
N THR A 124 -11.79 9.61 13.48
CA THR A 124 -12.42 8.40 12.97
C THR A 124 -12.63 7.35 14.05
N VAL A 125 -11.65 7.10 14.92
CA VAL A 125 -11.82 6.15 16.04
C VAL A 125 -12.91 6.61 17.00
N LYS A 126 -12.99 7.93 17.29
CA LYS A 126 -14.06 8.49 18.12
C LYS A 126 -15.44 8.23 17.49
N GLN A 127 -15.60 8.53 16.20
CA GLN A 127 -16.87 8.31 15.50
C GLN A 127 -17.23 6.82 15.44
N MET A 128 -16.29 5.96 15.06
CA MET A 128 -16.52 4.51 15.01
C MET A 128 -16.87 3.92 16.39
N ARG A 129 -16.38 4.49 17.49
CA ARG A 129 -16.78 4.08 18.85
C ARG A 129 -18.13 4.64 19.29
N ALA A 130 -18.49 5.84 18.81
CA ALA A 130 -19.77 6.48 19.10
C ALA A 130 -20.95 5.74 18.44
N PHE A 131 -20.74 5.04 17.33
CA PHE A 131 -21.69 4.03 16.86
C PHE A 131 -21.88 2.98 17.96
N GLY A 132 -23.10 2.88 18.50
CA GLY A 132 -23.38 1.96 19.58
C GLY A 132 -23.17 0.50 19.18
N LYS A 133 -22.95 -0.34 20.19
CA LYS A 133 -22.61 -1.77 19.98
C LYS A 133 -23.76 -2.49 19.27
N PHE A 134 -24.99 -2.26 19.73
CA PHE A 134 -26.20 -2.90 19.20
C PHE A 134 -26.49 -2.45 17.77
N GLU A 135 -26.25 -1.19 17.44
CA GLU A 135 -26.45 -0.64 16.11
C GLU A 135 -25.49 -1.30 15.10
N LYS A 136 -24.22 -1.50 15.47
CA LYS A 136 -23.26 -2.23 14.65
C LYS A 136 -23.67 -3.68 14.45
N GLU A 137 -24.09 -4.34 15.53
CA GLU A 137 -24.52 -5.74 15.50
C GLU A 137 -25.75 -5.92 14.61
N ASN A 138 -26.73 -5.03 14.71
CA ASN A 138 -27.92 -5.03 13.86
C ASN A 138 -27.57 -4.85 12.38
N LEU A 139 -26.63 -3.94 12.05
CA LEU A 139 -26.16 -3.78 10.67
C LEU A 139 -25.50 -5.06 10.15
N ILE A 140 -24.71 -5.75 10.99
CA ILE A 140 -24.08 -7.02 10.62
C ILE A 140 -25.13 -8.11 10.41
N ILE A 141 -26.08 -8.27 11.34
CA ILE A 141 -27.15 -9.27 11.26
C ILE A 141 -27.98 -9.06 10.00
N ASP A 142 -28.38 -7.83 9.71
CA ASP A 142 -29.20 -7.51 8.55
C ASP A 142 -28.45 -7.74 7.21
N GLU A 143 -27.16 -7.43 7.12
CA GLU A 143 -26.36 -7.79 5.94
C GLU A 143 -26.15 -9.31 5.82
N ILE A 144 -26.00 -10.04 6.93
CA ILE A 144 -25.95 -11.51 6.92
C ILE A 144 -27.26 -12.10 6.43
N SER A 145 -28.41 -11.62 6.90
CA SER A 145 -29.73 -12.10 6.45
C SER A 145 -29.89 -11.95 4.94
N ARG A 146 -29.53 -10.79 4.39
CA ARG A 146 -29.59 -10.54 2.95
C ARG A 146 -28.63 -11.41 2.16
N LEU A 147 -27.41 -11.57 2.68
CA LEU A 147 -26.43 -12.49 2.12
C LEU A 147 -26.99 -13.91 2.04
N MET A 148 -27.65 -14.37 3.10
CA MET A 148 -28.28 -15.70 3.15
C MET A 148 -29.43 -15.84 2.16
N ASP A 149 -30.28 -14.83 2.01
CA ASP A 149 -31.37 -14.84 1.02
C ASP A 149 -30.81 -14.89 -0.41
N THR A 150 -29.79 -14.08 -0.68
CA THR A 150 -29.07 -14.06 -1.95
C THR A 150 -28.44 -15.43 -2.30
N ILE A 151 -27.93 -16.16 -1.30
CA ILE A 151 -27.35 -17.51 -1.47
C ILE A 151 -28.44 -18.56 -1.75
N LYS A 152 -29.63 -18.43 -1.15
CA LYS A 152 -30.74 -19.37 -1.35
C LYS A 152 -31.33 -19.29 -2.76
N ASP A 153 -31.24 -18.13 -3.40
CA ASP A 153 -31.93 -17.84 -4.66
C ASP A 153 -31.20 -18.28 -5.95
N GLY A 154 -30.00 -18.92 -5.90
CA GLY A 154 -29.42 -19.56 -7.09
C GLY A 154 -27.91 -19.83 -7.11
N GLU A 155 -27.41 -20.35 -8.26
CA GLU A 155 -25.99 -20.60 -8.53
C GLU A 155 -25.20 -19.28 -8.62
N MET A 156 -24.43 -18.96 -7.58
CA MET A 156 -23.65 -17.72 -7.54
C MET A 156 -22.15 -17.93 -7.73
N GLN A 157 -21.54 -17.01 -8.48
CA GLN A 157 -20.10 -16.77 -8.39
C GLN A 157 -19.79 -16.18 -7.01
N GLY A 158 -19.25 -16.99 -6.10
CA GLY A 158 -18.89 -16.55 -4.73
C GLY A 158 -17.86 -15.41 -4.65
N ASN A 159 -17.23 -15.04 -5.77
CA ASN A 159 -16.27 -13.94 -5.83
C ASN A 159 -16.95 -12.57 -5.66
N GLY A 160 -16.73 -11.94 -4.50
CA GLY A 160 -17.12 -10.56 -4.22
C GLY A 160 -18.37 -10.41 -3.35
N LEU A 161 -19.18 -11.47 -3.20
CA LEU A 161 -20.43 -11.45 -2.44
C LEU A 161 -20.20 -11.13 -0.95
N PHE A 162 -19.29 -11.87 -0.30
CA PHE A 162 -18.90 -11.61 1.10
C PHE A 162 -18.22 -10.24 1.27
N GLY A 163 -17.46 -9.81 0.25
CA GLY A 163 -16.80 -8.50 0.24
C GLY A 163 -17.82 -7.37 0.23
N LEU A 164 -18.91 -7.52 -0.53
CA LEU A 164 -20.00 -6.54 -0.56
C LEU A 164 -20.70 -6.41 0.80
N ALA A 165 -21.09 -7.53 1.41
CA ALA A 165 -21.72 -7.50 2.73
C ALA A 165 -20.84 -6.78 3.76
N ALA A 166 -19.54 -7.09 3.80
CA ALA A 166 -18.58 -6.43 4.68
C ALA A 166 -18.42 -4.92 4.37
N VAL A 167 -18.39 -4.54 3.09
CA VAL A 167 -18.33 -3.13 2.68
C VAL A 167 -19.61 -2.41 3.06
N ASN A 168 -20.79 -3.01 2.89
CA ASN A 168 -22.08 -2.42 3.22
C ASN A 168 -22.25 -2.15 4.72
N VAL A 169 -21.74 -3.02 5.61
CA VAL A 169 -21.73 -2.75 7.05
C VAL A 169 -20.99 -1.43 7.33
N ILE A 170 -19.79 -1.25 6.76
CA ILE A 170 -19.01 -0.02 6.94
C ILE A 170 -19.67 1.16 6.24
N TRP A 171 -20.20 0.96 5.03
CA TRP A 171 -20.82 2.01 4.22
C TRP A 171 -22.08 2.56 4.90
N MET A 172 -22.90 1.70 5.49
CA MET A 172 -24.04 2.09 6.31
C MET A 172 -23.63 2.91 7.54
N MET A 173 -22.49 2.60 8.15
CA MET A 173 -21.99 3.40 9.28
C MET A 173 -21.51 4.79 8.86
N ILE A 174 -21.00 4.98 7.64
CA ILE A 174 -20.39 6.26 7.25
C ILE A 174 -21.27 7.12 6.33
N ALA A 175 -22.17 6.50 5.58
CA ALA A 175 -23.01 7.15 4.57
C ALA A 175 -24.50 6.92 4.82
N SER A 176 -24.89 6.09 5.80
CA SER A 176 -26.30 5.72 6.07
C SER A 176 -27.07 5.23 4.84
N ARG A 177 -26.32 4.73 3.84
CA ARG A 177 -26.82 4.26 2.55
C ARG A 177 -26.20 2.90 2.27
N ARG A 178 -26.89 2.06 1.50
CA ARG A 178 -26.36 0.79 1.01
C ARG A 178 -25.86 0.90 -0.41
N ILE A 179 -24.83 0.13 -0.70
CA ILE A 179 -24.35 -0.11 -2.06
C ILE A 179 -25.20 -1.25 -2.60
N ASP A 180 -25.98 -0.96 -3.65
CA ASP A 180 -26.83 -1.93 -4.33
C ASP A 180 -26.01 -2.65 -5.41
N PHE A 181 -25.98 -3.98 -5.40
CA PHE A 181 -25.25 -4.74 -6.42
C PHE A 181 -25.86 -4.61 -7.82
N ASN A 182 -27.16 -4.34 -7.89
CA ASN A 182 -27.88 -4.18 -9.16
C ASN A 182 -27.61 -2.83 -9.79
N ASP A 183 -27.22 -1.83 -8.99
CA ASP A 183 -26.80 -0.52 -9.47
C ASP A 183 -25.41 -0.60 -10.14
N GLU A 184 -25.34 -0.08 -11.36
CA GLU A 184 -24.12 -0.11 -12.19
C GLU A 184 -22.99 0.68 -11.54
N LYS A 185 -23.28 1.86 -10.96
CA LYS A 185 -22.28 2.71 -10.29
C LYS A 185 -21.68 2.01 -9.07
N SER A 186 -22.54 1.42 -8.24
CA SER A 186 -22.17 0.63 -7.08
C SER A 186 -21.29 -0.57 -7.43
N ARG A 187 -21.64 -1.32 -8.48
CA ARG A 187 -20.80 -2.43 -8.98
C ARG A 187 -19.45 -1.94 -9.49
N ALA A 188 -19.41 -0.82 -10.21
CA ALA A 188 -18.17 -0.20 -10.67
C ALA A 188 -17.27 0.22 -9.51
N PHE A 189 -17.83 0.82 -8.44
CA PHE A 189 -17.11 1.17 -7.22
C PHE A 189 -16.48 -0.05 -6.55
N LEU A 190 -17.25 -1.13 -6.34
CA LEU A 190 -16.73 -2.37 -5.74
C LEU A 190 -15.63 -3.02 -6.58
N ASN A 191 -15.82 -3.06 -7.90
CA ASN A 191 -14.80 -3.56 -8.82
C ASN A 191 -13.53 -2.72 -8.76
N ASN A 192 -13.66 -1.41 -8.65
CA ASN A 192 -12.53 -0.50 -8.49
C ASN A 192 -11.84 -0.68 -7.14
N LEU A 193 -12.59 -0.86 -6.05
CA LEU A 193 -12.04 -1.17 -4.73
C LEU A 193 -11.22 -2.47 -4.77
N ASN A 194 -11.76 -3.53 -5.36
CA ASN A 194 -11.06 -4.80 -5.57
C ASN A 194 -9.79 -4.64 -6.43
N LYS A 195 -9.87 -3.88 -7.53
CA LYS A 195 -8.69 -3.55 -8.33
C LYS A 195 -7.65 -2.81 -7.50
N ARG A 196 -8.02 -1.85 -6.65
CA ARG A 196 -7.05 -1.13 -5.79
C ARG A 196 -6.32 -2.06 -4.84
N PHE A 197 -7.01 -3.02 -4.22
CA PHE A 197 -6.37 -4.02 -3.36
C PHE A 197 -5.44 -4.95 -4.16
N ARG A 198 -5.87 -5.42 -5.34
CA ARG A 198 -5.05 -6.29 -6.21
C ARG A 198 -3.87 -5.58 -6.87
N LEU A 199 -3.97 -4.28 -7.10
CA LEU A 199 -2.89 -3.45 -7.62
C LEU A 199 -1.85 -3.11 -6.54
N GLY A 200 -2.13 -3.36 -5.27
CA GLY A 200 -1.14 -3.28 -4.20
C GLY A 200 0.06 -4.16 -4.54
N ASN A 201 1.25 -3.56 -4.65
CA ASN A 201 2.45 -4.31 -4.99
C ASN A 201 3.03 -4.93 -3.72
N THR A 202 3.19 -6.26 -3.68
CA THR A 202 3.83 -6.97 -2.55
C THR A 202 5.28 -6.53 -2.33
N SER A 203 5.93 -5.97 -3.35
CA SER A 203 7.28 -5.41 -3.30
C SER A 203 7.36 -3.95 -2.85
N GLY A 204 6.23 -3.30 -2.52
CA GLY A 204 6.23 -2.01 -1.82
C GLY A 204 6.48 -0.76 -2.68
N GLY A 205 6.48 -0.84 -4.01
CA GLY A 205 6.58 0.35 -4.87
C GLY A 205 6.36 0.09 -6.35
N ASP A 206 6.04 1.14 -7.10
CA ASP A 206 6.01 1.16 -8.57
C ASP A 206 7.30 1.82 -9.10
N ILE A 207 7.68 1.56 -10.34
CA ILE A 207 8.87 2.21 -10.94
C ILE A 207 8.74 3.74 -10.94
N VAL A 208 7.52 4.25 -10.98
CA VAL A 208 7.25 5.69 -10.87
C VAL A 208 7.59 6.29 -9.49
N ASP A 209 7.68 5.45 -8.45
CA ASP A 209 8.08 5.88 -7.11
C ASP A 209 9.58 6.13 -7.01
N ILE A 210 10.36 5.46 -7.86
CA ILE A 210 11.80 5.67 -7.98
C ILE A 210 12.08 6.75 -9.03
N PHE A 211 11.41 6.68 -10.18
CA PHE A 211 11.61 7.57 -11.33
C PHE A 211 10.27 8.13 -11.81
N PRO A 212 9.84 9.29 -11.28
CA PRO A 212 8.54 9.88 -11.62
C PRO A 212 8.33 10.17 -13.10
N ILE A 213 9.39 10.31 -13.91
CA ILE A 213 9.29 10.53 -15.35
C ILE A 213 8.53 9.40 -16.08
N PHE A 214 8.58 8.16 -15.57
CA PHE A 214 7.84 7.05 -16.15
C PHE A 214 6.32 7.17 -16.02
N ARG A 215 5.79 8.15 -15.28
CA ARG A 215 4.35 8.43 -15.18
C ARG A 215 3.67 8.63 -16.54
N PHE A 216 4.41 9.17 -17.52
CA PHE A 216 3.89 9.46 -18.85
C PHE A 216 3.76 8.19 -19.72
N PHE A 217 4.51 7.14 -19.41
CA PHE A 217 4.62 5.92 -20.22
C PHE A 217 4.07 4.68 -19.51
N SER A 218 4.05 4.65 -18.17
CA SER A 218 3.60 3.50 -17.40
C SER A 218 2.08 3.33 -17.49
N SER A 219 1.63 2.36 -18.29
CA SER A 219 0.22 1.97 -18.38
C SER A 219 -0.33 1.52 -17.03
N ARG A 220 0.49 0.82 -16.23
CA ARG A 220 0.14 0.42 -14.87
C ARG A 220 -0.17 1.62 -13.99
N PHE A 221 0.68 2.64 -14.02
CA PHE A 221 0.47 3.87 -13.25
C PHE A 221 -0.79 4.62 -13.69
N LYS A 222 -1.01 4.77 -15.01
CA LYS A 222 -2.23 5.38 -15.56
C LYS A 222 -3.48 4.63 -15.14
N PHE A 223 -3.44 3.30 -15.14
CA PHE A 223 -4.54 2.47 -14.66
C PHE A 223 -4.78 2.65 -13.16
N PHE A 224 -3.72 2.64 -12.36
CA PHE A 224 -3.79 2.87 -10.92
C PHE A 224 -4.42 4.22 -10.56
N THR A 225 -4.01 5.31 -11.24
CA THR A 225 -4.58 6.65 -11.01
C THR A 225 -6.02 6.75 -11.49
N LYS A 226 -6.36 6.14 -12.64
CA LYS A 226 -7.74 6.08 -13.14
C LYS A 226 -8.67 5.41 -12.13
N VAL A 227 -8.33 4.21 -11.67
CA VAL A 227 -9.13 3.47 -10.68
C VAL A 227 -9.26 4.26 -9.36
N ALA A 228 -8.18 4.93 -8.92
CA ALA A 228 -8.23 5.76 -7.72
C ALA A 228 -9.17 6.97 -7.89
N ASN A 229 -9.15 7.63 -9.05
CA ASN A 229 -10.02 8.77 -9.34
C ASN A 229 -11.50 8.37 -9.39
N GLU A 230 -11.85 7.29 -10.11
CA GLU A 230 -13.22 6.77 -10.18
C GLU A 230 -13.74 6.37 -8.79
N THR A 231 -12.88 5.79 -7.94
CA THR A 231 -13.24 5.48 -6.54
C THR A 231 -13.52 6.75 -5.73
N HIS A 232 -12.70 7.79 -5.91
CA HIS A 232 -12.89 9.06 -5.20
C HIS A 232 -14.10 9.84 -5.70
N GLU A 233 -14.46 9.71 -6.98
CA GLU A 233 -15.65 10.31 -7.56
C GLU A 233 -16.91 9.75 -6.92
N PHE A 234 -17.05 8.42 -6.82
CA PHE A 234 -18.16 7.79 -6.12
C PHE A 234 -18.30 8.28 -4.67
N ILE A 235 -17.19 8.30 -3.91
CA ILE A 235 -17.19 8.82 -2.53
C ILE A 235 -17.60 10.30 -2.49
N ARG A 236 -17.16 11.10 -3.46
CA ARG A 236 -17.47 12.54 -3.51
C ARG A 236 -18.94 12.78 -3.83
N GLU A 237 -19.55 12.00 -4.71
CA GLU A 237 -20.99 12.05 -4.99
C GLU A 237 -21.78 11.79 -3.70
N THR A 238 -21.45 10.71 -2.97
CA THR A 238 -22.12 10.37 -1.71
C THR A 238 -21.96 11.43 -0.61
N ILE A 239 -20.89 12.23 -0.61
CA ILE A 239 -20.71 13.32 0.38
C ILE A 239 -21.57 14.56 0.05
N LYS A 240 -21.92 14.74 -1.23
CA LYS A 240 -22.67 15.92 -1.70
C LYS A 240 -24.18 15.73 -1.62
N GLU A 241 -24.66 14.49 -1.66
CA GLU A 241 -26.04 14.10 -1.39
C GLU A 241 -26.42 14.37 0.07
#